data_AF-A0A453IQ10-F1
#
_entry.id   AF-A0A453IQ10-F1
#
_cell.length_a   1.000
_cell.length_b   1.000
_cell.length_c   1.000
_cell.angle_alpha   90.00
_cell.angle_beta   90.00
_cell.angle_gamma   90.00
#
_symmetry.space_group_name_H-M   'P 1'
#
loop_
_entity.id
_entity.type
_entity.pdbx_description
1 polymer ?
#
loop_
_entity_poly.entity_id
_entity_poly.type
_entity_poly.pdbx_seq_one_letter_code
_entity_poly.pdbx_strand_id
1 'polypeptide(L)' 'MIRYATRVKATLSRGKLSAIEGMKTKVVVWVKVTTVNLESFRSDKVCFIAGVKKLRQKDAYEVPREAASVEEF' A
#
# COMPACT_ATOMS: atom_id res chain seq x y z
N MET A 1 3.45 0.85 8.09
CA MET A 1 2.62 -0.30 8.49
C MET A 1 1.41 -0.33 7.58
N ILE A 2 1.23 -1.45 6.90
CA ILE A 2 0.09 -1.73 6.02
C ILE A 2 -0.61 -2.96 6.60
N ARG A 3 -1.93 -2.92 6.68
CA ARG A 3 -2.77 -4.09 6.93
C ARG A 3 -3.44 -4.48 5.63
N TYR A 4 -3.62 -5.78 5.44
CA TYR A 4 -4.32 -6.31 4.29
C TYR A 4 -5.22 -7.46 4.72
N ALA A 5 -6.36 -7.57 4.05
CA ALA A 5 -7.25 -8.71 4.18
C ALA A 5 -6.63 -9.94 3.50
N THR A 6 -7.14 -11.12 3.84
CA THR A 6 -6.77 -12.39 3.17
C THR A 6 -7.00 -12.34 1.66
N ARG A 7 -7.96 -11.52 1.21
CA ARG A 7 -8.22 -11.25 -0.19
C ARG A 7 -8.13 -9.75 -0.49
N VAL A 8 -7.17 -9.39 -1.33
CA VAL A 8 -7.01 -8.03 -1.87
C VAL A 8 -7.48 -8.01 -3.31
N LYS A 9 -8.29 -7.01 -3.67
CA LYS A 9 -8.68 -6.74 -5.07
C LYS A 9 -8.10 -5.40 -5.49
N ALA A 10 -7.62 -5.31 -6.72
CA ALA A 10 -7.11 -4.06 -7.28
C ALA A 10 -7.02 -4.15 -8.81
N THR A 11 -6.95 -2.99 -9.45
CA THR A 11 -6.65 -2.84 -10.87
C THR A 11 -5.20 -2.44 -11.03
N LEU A 12 -4.39 -3.29 -11.69
CA LEU A 12 -3.00 -2.99 -12.01
C LEU A 12 -2.90 -2.30 -13.37
N SER A 13 -2.25 -1.16 -13.38
CA SER A 13 -1.84 -0.42 -14.58
C SER A 13 -0.34 -0.12 -14.47
N ARG A 14 0.30 0.32 -15.57
CA ARG A 14 1.74 0.55 -15.60
C ARG A 14 2.18 1.55 -14.53
N GLY A 15 2.90 1.06 -13.51
CA GLY A 15 3.40 1.88 -12.39
C GLY A 15 2.35 2.33 -11.37
N LYS A 16 1.09 1.87 -11.49
CA LYS A 16 -0.01 2.28 -10.61
C LYS A 16 -0.99 1.14 -10.35
N LEU A 17 -1.26 0.89 -9.08
CA LEU A 17 -2.29 0.01 -8.57
C LEU A 17 -3.45 0.88 -8.05
N SER A 18 -4.66 0.70 -8.57
CA SER A 18 -5.84 1.51 -8.19
C SER A 18 -7.05 0.64 -7.84
N ALA A 19 -8.12 1.27 -7.37
CA ALA A 19 -9.35 0.58 -6.94
C ALA A 19 -9.07 -0.53 -5.91
N ILE A 20 -8.15 -0.25 -4.99
CA ILE A 20 -7.68 -1.24 -4.01
C ILE A 20 -8.78 -1.46 -2.96
N GLU A 21 -9.08 -2.73 -2.70
CA GLU A 21 -9.97 -3.19 -1.64
C GLU A 21 -9.24 -4.21 -0.76
N GLY A 22 -9.45 -4.11 0.55
CA GLY A 22 -8.79 -4.98 1.51
C GLY A 22 -7.37 -4.54 1.89
N MET A 23 -7.02 -3.25 1.73
CA MET A 23 -5.79 -2.68 2.30
C MET A 23 -6.07 -1.43 3.14
N LYS A 24 -5.43 -1.33 4.31
CA LYS A 24 -5.42 -0.13 5.15
C LYS A 24 -4.00 0.29 5.52
N THR A 25 -3.80 1.59 5.76
CA THR A 25 -2.54 2.16 6.24
C THR A 25 -2.78 3.00 7.47
N LYS A 26 -1.79 3.03 8.37
CA LYS A 26 -1.86 3.84 9.59
C LYS A 26 -1.35 5.26 9.32
N VAL A 27 -2.24 6.24 9.45
CA VAL A 27 -1.89 7.67 9.46
C VAL A 27 -2.04 8.19 10.89
N VAL A 28 -3.29 8.41 11.33
CA VAL A 28 -3.68 8.62 12.74
C VAL A 28 -4.57 7.45 13.16
N VAL A 29 -5.61 7.21 12.35
CA VAL A 29 -6.44 6.00 12.36
C VAL A 29 -6.09 5.10 11.16
N TRP A 30 -6.65 3.89 11.14
CA TRP A 30 -6.57 3.00 9.98
C TRP A 30 -7.46 3.52 8.86
N VAL A 31 -6.84 3.88 7.74
CA VAL A 31 -7.55 4.42 6.58
C VAL A 31 -7.36 3.51 5.37
N LYS A 32 -8.42 3.35 4.58
CA LYS A 32 -8.41 2.54 3.35
C LYS A 32 -7.39 3.11 2.37
N VAL A 33 -6.53 2.24 1.86
CA VAL A 33 -5.66 2.56 0.72
C VAL A 33 -6.49 2.43 -0.55
N THR A 34 -6.52 3.48 -1.36
CA THR A 34 -7.27 3.51 -2.63
C THR A 34 -6.37 3.35 -3.84
N THR A 35 -5.12 3.79 -3.74
CA THR A 35 -4.14 3.74 -4.83
C THR A 35 -2.74 3.59 -4.27
N VAL A 36 -1.91 2.82 -4.97
CA VAL A 36 -0.47 2.75 -4.77
C VAL A 36 0.21 3.06 -6.10
N ASN A 37 1.10 4.03 -6.14
CA ASN A 37 1.80 4.40 -7.37
C ASN A 37 3.29 4.63 -7.14
N LEU A 38 4.05 4.38 -8.20
CA LEU A 38 5.43 4.80 -8.34
C LEU A 38 5.44 6.02 -9.25
N GLU A 39 6.14 7.08 -8.87
CA GLU A 39 6.24 8.27 -9.74
C GLU A 39 7.05 7.99 -11.01
N SER A 40 7.98 7.04 -10.95
CA SER A 40 8.76 6.56 -12.09
C SER A 40 9.32 5.16 -11.80
N PHE A 41 9.71 4.42 -12.84
CA PHE A 41 10.36 3.10 -12.71
C PHE A 41 11.69 3.18 -11.93
N ARG A 42 12.40 4.31 -12.01
CA ARG A 42 13.62 4.60 -11.24
C ARG A 42 13.34 5.28 -9.90
N SER A 43 12.08 5.34 -9.47
CA SER A 43 11.74 6.03 -8.22
C SER A 43 12.04 5.14 -7.02
N ASP A 44 12.76 5.68 -6.05
CA ASP A 44 13.10 4.99 -4.80
C ASP A 44 11.97 5.04 -3.78
N LYS A 45 10.81 5.59 -4.15
CA LYS A 45 9.68 5.78 -3.24
C LYS A 45 8.38 5.23 -3.83
N VAL A 46 7.67 4.47 -3.01
CA VAL A 46 6.30 4.02 -3.23
C VAL A 46 5.35 5.02 -2.57
N CYS A 47 4.37 5.51 -3.31
CA CYS A 47 3.34 6.40 -2.81
C CYS A 47 2.04 5.63 -2.54
N PHE A 48 1.60 5.65 -1.28
CA PHE A 48 0.30 5.12 -0.86
C PHE A 48 -0.68 6.27 -0.71
N ILE A 49 -1.83 6.16 -1.35
CA ILE A 49 -2.91 7.15 -1.30
C ILE A 49 -4.04 6.57 -0.45
N ALA A 50 -4.33 7.25 0.66
CA ALA A 50 -5.39 6.89 1.61
C ALA A 50 -5.97 8.18 2.22
N GLY A 51 -6.65 8.98 1.38
CA GLY A 51 -7.07 10.36 1.68
C GLY A 51 -5.90 11.37 1.66
N VAL A 52 -4.73 10.96 2.15
CA VAL A 52 -3.46 11.69 2.04
C VAL A 52 -2.40 10.85 1.33
N LYS A 53 -1.38 11.50 0.76
CA LYS A 53 -0.22 10.81 0.16
C LYS A 53 0.78 10.42 1.25
N LYS A 54 1.17 9.16 1.28
CA LYS A 54 2.23 8.60 2.15
C LYS A 54 3.34 8.04 1.27
N LEU A 55 4.47 8.72 1.25
CA LEU A 55 5.68 8.22 0.61
C LEU A 55 6.42 7.25 1.54
N ARG A 56 6.87 6.14 0.98
CA ARG A 56 7.65 5.10 1.65
C ARG A 56 8.81 4.72 0.75
N GLN A 57 9.96 4.40 1.33
CA GLN A 57 11.07 3.92 0.52
C GLN A 57 10.72 2.55 -0.10
N LYS A 58 11.14 2.35 -1.35
CA LYS A 58 10.86 1.17 -2.15
C LYS A 58 11.58 -0.06 -1.60
N ASP A 59 12.80 0.11 -1.10
CA ASP A 59 13.63 -0.91 -0.46
C ASP A 59 12.88 -1.72 0.61
N ALA A 60 11.98 -1.09 1.35
CA ALA A 60 11.18 -1.70 2.39
C ALA A 60 10.19 -2.76 1.88
N TYR A 61 9.98 -2.82 0.56
CA TYR A 61 9.07 -3.72 -0.14
C TYR A 61 9.78 -4.63 -1.16
N GLU A 62 11.10 -4.50 -1.33
CA GLU A 62 11.85 -5.36 -2.27
C GLU A 62 12.08 -6.76 -1.72
N VAL A 63 12.09 -6.90 -0.38
CA VAL A 63 12.29 -8.17 0.30
C VAL A 63 11.04 -8.52 1.12
N PRO A 64 10.51 -9.75 1.02
CA PRO A 64 9.45 -10.22 1.91
C PRO A 64 9.85 -10.07 3.37
N ARG A 65 8.94 -9.55 4.21
CA ARG A 65 9.14 -9.43 5.65
C ARG A 65 8.06 -10.21 6.39
N GLU A 66 8.36 -10.57 7.64
CA GLU A 66 7.40 -11.22 8.51
C GLU A 66 6.12 -10.37 8.64
N ALA A 67 4.99 -11.03 8.50
CA ALA A 67 3.68 -10.45 8.69
C ALA A 67 3.06 -11.00 9.98
N ALA A 68 2.45 -10.13 10.77
CA ALA A 68 1.70 -10.53 11.96
C ALA A 68 0.20 -10.60 11.62
N SER A 69 -0.47 -11.65 12.09
CA SER A 69 -1.93 -11.72 12.06
C SER A 69 -2.54 -10.65 12.96
N VAL A 70 -3.56 -9.97 12.48
CA VAL A 70 -4.33 -8.98 13.23
C VAL A 70 -5.80 -9.34 13.16
N GLU A 71 -6.57 -9.08 14.22
CA GLU A 71 -8.00 -9.37 14.27
C GLU A 71 -8.80 -8.57 13.24
N GLU A 72 -8.38 -7.32 12.95
CA GLU A 72 -9.08 -6.45 12.00
C GLU A 72 -8.13 -5.80 10.99
N PHE A 73 -8.50 -5.90 9.71
CA PHE A 73 -7.78 -5.29 8.58
C PHE A 73 -8.14 -3.83 8.41
#